data_AF-A0A954N5D3-F1
#
_entry.id   AF-A0A954N5D3-F1
#
_cell.length_a   1.000
_cell.length_b   1.000
_cell.length_c   1.000
_cell.angle_alpha   90.00
_cell.angle_beta   90.00
_cell.angle_gamma   90.00
#
_symmetry.space_group_name_H-M   'P 1'
#
loop_
_entity.id
_entity.type
_entity.pdbx_description
1 polymer ?
#
loop_
_entity_poly.entity_id
_entity_poly.type
_entity_poly.pdbx_seq_one_letter_code
_entity_poly.pdbx_strand_id
1 'polypeptide(L)' 'MYAANQLAGEARPDIGDNVRVFSFERWVVFFRPIDEGIEVLSVVDGARDYRDHLRRR' A
#
# COMPACT_ATOMS: atom_id res chain seq x y z
N MET A 1 1.53 15.45 3.67
CA MET A 1 2.96 15.14 3.46
C MET A 1 3.19 13.68 3.88
N TYR A 2 3.00 12.72 2.97
CA TYR A 2 3.03 11.27 3.31
C TYR A 2 4.31 10.58 2.79
N ALA A 3 4.86 11.03 1.66
CA ALA A 3 6.10 10.47 1.10
C ALA A 3 7.34 10.64 2.01
N ALA A 4 7.34 11.64 2.90
CA ALA A 4 8.45 11.90 3.83
C ALA A 4 8.47 10.96 5.04
N ASN A 5 7.44 10.13 5.25
CA ASN A 5 7.39 9.17 6.36
C ASN A 5 7.25 7.74 5.82
N GLN A 6 8.37 7.16 5.42
CA GLN A 6 8.47 5.82 4.83
C GLN A 6 8.01 4.69 5.76
N LEU A 7 7.92 4.96 7.08
CA LEU A 7 7.42 4.03 8.10
C LEU A 7 5.92 4.19 8.37
N ALA A 8 5.23 5.16 7.74
CA ALA A 8 3.79 5.30 7.84
C ALA A 8 3.06 4.11 7.17
N GLY A 9 1.96 3.64 7.76
CA GLY A 9 1.23 2.47 7.27
C GLY A 9 1.65 1.15 7.93
N GLU A 10 0.93 0.09 7.64
CA GLU A 10 1.14 -1.26 8.20
C GLU A 10 1.95 -2.11 7.23
N ALA A 11 2.95 -2.83 7.74
CA ALA A 11 3.70 -3.81 6.94
C ALA A 11 2.81 -5.02 6.63
N ARG A 12 2.78 -5.44 5.36
CA ARG A 12 1.95 -6.54 4.85
C ARG A 12 2.83 -7.63 4.22
N PRO A 13 3.59 -8.38 5.04
CA PRO A 13 4.46 -9.45 4.55
C PRO A 13 3.69 -10.59 3.87
N ASP A 14 2.38 -10.69 4.11
CA ASP A 14 1.46 -11.61 3.45
C ASP A 14 1.15 -11.25 1.99
N ILE A 15 1.42 -10.00 1.58
CA ILE A 15 1.21 -9.51 0.21
C ILE A 15 2.51 -9.51 -0.59
N GLY A 16 3.64 -9.25 0.07
CA GLY A 16 4.97 -9.30 -0.55
C GLY A 16 6.05 -8.68 0.32
N ASP A 17 7.29 -8.92 -0.08
CA ASP A 17 8.46 -8.42 0.66
C ASP A 17 8.50 -6.89 0.69
N ASN A 18 8.64 -6.34 1.90
CA ASN A 18 8.72 -4.90 2.15
C ASN A 18 7.50 -4.10 1.65
N VAL A 19 6.35 -4.75 1.48
CA VAL A 19 5.10 -4.08 1.13
C VAL A 19 4.49 -3.46 2.38
N ARG A 20 4.07 -2.21 2.23
CA ARG A 20 3.34 -1.44 3.24
C ARG A 20 2.02 -0.97 2.65
N VAL A 21 1.02 -0.84 3.52
CA VAL A 21 -0.30 -0.36 3.14
C VAL A 21 -0.71 0.82 4.00
N PHE A 22 -1.32 1.84 3.41
CA PHE A 22 -2.04 2.86 4.16
C PHE A 22 -3.37 3.18 3.47
N SER A 23 -4.35 3.51 4.30
CA SER A 23 -5.66 3.97 3.83
C SER A 23 -5.72 5.49 3.91
N PHE A 24 -6.22 6.13 2.86
CA PHE A 24 -6.53 7.55 2.84
C PHE A 24 -7.93 7.74 2.26
N GLU A 25 -8.87 8.15 3.13
CA GLU A 25 -10.29 8.20 2.83
C GLU A 25 -10.80 6.87 2.23
N ARG A 26 -11.22 6.87 0.97
CA ARG A 26 -11.70 5.67 0.25
C ARG A 26 -10.59 4.86 -0.40
N TRP A 27 -9.36 5.35 -0.43
CA TRP A 27 -8.27 4.74 -1.18
C TRP A 27 -7.37 3.91 -0.28
N VAL A 28 -6.97 2.75 -0.77
CA VAL A 28 -5.94 1.91 -0.15
C VAL A 28 -4.73 1.92 -1.07
N VAL A 29 -3.59 2.36 -0.53
CA VAL A 29 -2.35 2.50 -1.28
C VAL A 29 -1.39 1.42 -0.82
N PHE A 30 -0.93 0.60 -1.77
CA PHE A 30 0.16 -0.35 -1.57
C PHE A 30 1.45 0.25 -2.10
N PHE A 31 2.49 0.22 -1.29
CA PHE A 31 3.78 0.79 -1.65
C PHE A 31 4.92 0.01 -1.00
N ARG A 32 6.14 0.21 -1.47
CA ARG A 32 7.36 -0.19 -0.76
C ARG A 32 8.27 1.03 -0.57
N PRO A 33 8.96 1.14 0.58
CA PRO A 33 9.98 2.17 0.75
C PRO A 33 11.19 1.85 -0.13
N ILE A 34 11.76 2.90 -0.73
CA ILE A 34 13.02 2.88 -1.49
C ILE A 34 13.90 4.02 -0.96
N ASP A 35 15.20 4.02 -1.27
CA ASP A 35 16.17 4.94 -0.63
C ASP A 35 15.76 6.42 -0.66
N GLU A 36 15.15 6.89 -1.76
CA GLU A 36 14.74 8.29 -1.94
C GLU A 36 13.22 8.53 -1.85
N GLY A 37 12.45 7.57 -1.31
CA GLY A 37 11.01 7.78 -1.13
C GLY A 37 10.19 6.50 -1.05
N ILE A 38 9.10 6.46 -1.82
CA ILE A 38 8.20 5.30 -1.91
C ILE A 38 7.94 4.97 -3.37
N GLU A 39 7.88 3.67 -3.67
CA GLU A 39 7.36 3.17 -4.94
C GLU A 39 5.92 2.70 -4.73
N VAL A 40 4.98 3.34 -5.43
CA VAL A 40 3.56 2.96 -5.37
C VAL A 40 3.35 1.73 -6.26
N LEU A 41 2.91 0.63 -5.66
CA LEU A 41 2.64 -0.63 -6.36
C LEU A 41 1.24 -0.65 -6.95
N SER A 42 0.26 -0.17 -6.18
CA SER A 42 -1.13 -0.02 -6.64
C SER A 42 -1.92 0.90 -5.73
N VAL A 43 -3.00 1.47 -6.28
CA VAL A 43 -4.00 2.24 -5.53
C VAL A 43 -5.35 1.63 -5.87
N VAL A 44 -6.08 1.19 -4.85
CA VAL A 44 -7.40 0.57 -5.01
C VAL A 44 -8.46 1.39 -4.28
N ASP A 45 -9.68 1.40 -4.81
CA ASP A 45 -10.84 1.95 -4.12
C ASP A 45 -11.29 0.95 -3.04
N GLY A 46 -11.02 1.26 -1.77
CA GLY A 46 -11.36 0.46 -0.61
C GLY A 46 -12.86 0.25 -0.41
N ALA A 47 -13.71 1.08 -1.04
CA ALA A 47 -15.16 0.88 -1.04
C ALA A 47 -15.65 -0.08 -2.13
N ARG A 48 -14.85 -0.37 -3.17
CA ARG A 48 -15.19 -1.29 -4.26
C ARG A 48 -14.42 -2.61 -4.26
N ASP A 49 -13.14 -2.61 -3.87
CA ASP A 49 -12.21 -3.68 -4.27
C ASP A 49 -11.42 -4.39 -3.16
N TYR A 50 -11.73 -4.18 -1.87
CA TYR A 50 -11.00 -4.89 -0.79
C TYR A 50 -11.11 -6.43 -0.89
N ARG A 51 -12.21 -6.96 -1.44
CA ARG A 51 -12.50 -8.40 -1.44
C ARG A 51 -11.99 -9.17 -2.66
N ASP A 52 -11.83 -8.51 -3.81
CA ASP A 52 -11.53 -9.19 -5.08
C ASP A 52 -10.04 -9.16 -5.47
N HIS A 53 -9.24 -8.24 -4.93
CA HIS A 53 -7.82 -8.12 -5.30
C HIS A 53 -6.85 -9.05 -4.53
N LEU A 54 -7.28 -9.69 -3.43
CA LEU A 54 -6.42 -10.58 -2.63
C LEU A 54 -6.23 -12.00 -3.23
N ARG A 55 -6.56 -12.20 -4.52
CA ARG A 55 -6.59 -13.53 -5.16
C ARG A 55 -5.85 -13.69 -6.48
N ARG A 56 -5.13 -12.67 -6.96
CA ARG A 56 -4.35 -12.79 -8.22
C ARG A 56 -3.02 -12.03 -8.19
N ARG A 57 -1.99 -12.64 -7.60
CA ARG A 57 -0.73 -12.99 -8.27
C ARG A 57 0.23 -13.63 -7.28
#